data_AF-A0A1F4UNN5-F1
#
_entry.id   AF-A0A1F4UNN5-F1
#
_cell.length_a   1.000
_cell.length_b   1.000
_cell.length_c   1.000
_cell.angle_alpha   90.00
_cell.angle_beta   90.00
_cell.angle_gamma   90.00
#
_symmetry.space_group_name_H-M   'P 1'
#
loop_
_entity.id
_entity.type
_entity.pdbx_description
1 polymer ?
#
loop_
_entity_poly.entity_id
_entity_poly.type
_entity_poly.pdbx_seq_one_letter_code
_entity_poly.pdbx_strand_id
1 'polypeptide(L)'
;MEDRLPRERAKEKSCDLSIQQTLSYSSLFKYPMSFYQLSMFLISRKEYDFQFFIKSLRRLVKKKHIKAIRAKFFLSGIRPVSWELRDKYSEELVKDSYRYLTLLKAVPWIKLVAITGSVAANNAVKDDDIDVFIITDKSRLWLSRFFVYLILKNINKYAQGGEGNRKFCCNLMVDDSATRWPKNKQNIFVAREILGMVPIFDKDNEYFKFIHENQWALDFYKQYKINFPNKFNKSKRNHSKFVNMLEKAAKSMQNKHMKGKITTEIVNKDFIHFNKNDHSESIITEYNNLIKTLN
;
A
#
# COMPACT_ATOMS: atom_id res chain seq x y z
N MET A 1 -2.03 2.57 47.36
CA MET A 1 -2.72 2.80 46.07
C MET A 1 -2.05 3.91 45.22
N GLU A 2 -0.81 4.32 45.53
CA GLU A 2 -0.24 5.59 45.01
C GLU A 2 0.70 5.44 43.79
N ASP A 3 1.19 4.23 43.50
CA ASP A 3 2.18 4.01 42.42
C ASP A 3 1.57 3.73 41.02
N ARG A 4 0.22 3.73 40.89
CA ARG A 4 -0.47 3.48 39.61
C ARG A 4 -0.73 4.75 38.79
N LEU A 5 -0.87 5.91 39.43
CA LEU A 5 -1.29 7.16 38.79
C LEU A 5 -0.28 7.73 37.77
N PRO A 6 1.05 7.72 37.99
CA PRO A 6 2.01 8.25 37.02
C PRO A 6 2.09 7.38 35.76
N ARG A 7 2.01 6.05 35.91
CA ARG A 7 2.09 5.08 34.81
C ARG A 7 0.85 5.13 33.91
N GLU A 8 -0.34 5.27 34.49
CA GLU A 8 -1.58 5.44 33.72
C GLU A 8 -1.59 6.75 32.93
N ARG A 9 -1.22 7.87 33.56
CA ARG A 9 -1.10 9.17 32.87
C ARG A 9 -0.08 9.14 31.74
N ALA A 10 1.04 8.46 31.91
CA ALA A 10 2.05 8.31 30.85
C ALA A 10 1.52 7.46 29.68
N LYS A 11 0.82 6.34 29.97
CA LYS A 11 0.18 5.50 28.95
C LYS A 11 -0.90 6.27 28.18
N GLU A 12 -1.64 7.12 28.88
CA GLU A 12 -2.68 7.98 28.33
C GLU A 12 -2.11 9.00 27.35
N LYS A 13 -1.05 9.71 27.75
CA LYS A 13 -0.34 10.64 26.86
C LYS A 13 0.22 9.92 25.63
N SER A 14 0.76 8.71 25.82
CA SER A 14 1.29 7.89 24.74
C SER A 14 0.22 7.51 23.70
N CYS A 15 -0.98 7.12 24.13
CA CYS A 15 -2.06 6.77 23.21
C CYS A 15 -2.63 8.00 22.49
N ASP A 16 -2.81 9.11 23.22
CA ASP A 16 -3.25 10.37 22.61
C ASP A 16 -2.28 10.83 21.53
N LEU A 17 -0.97 10.73 21.79
CA LEU A 17 0.07 11.07 20.82
C LEU A 17 0.01 10.14 19.60
N SER A 18 -0.13 8.82 19.78
CA SER A 18 -0.28 7.87 18.67
C SER A 18 -1.51 8.20 17.80
N ILE A 19 -2.64 8.56 18.41
CA ILE A 19 -3.86 8.96 17.66
C ILE A 19 -3.59 10.24 16.86
N GLN A 20 -3.01 11.27 17.47
CA GLN A 20 -2.71 12.53 16.78
C GLN A 20 -1.70 12.33 15.65
N GLN A 21 -0.62 11.57 15.90
CA GLN A 21 0.36 11.20 14.87
C GLN A 21 -0.28 10.47 13.69
N THR A 22 -1.25 9.59 13.95
CA THR A 22 -1.99 8.86 12.91
C THR A 22 -2.86 9.79 12.08
N LEU A 23 -3.57 10.70 12.74
CA LEU A 23 -4.40 11.68 12.06
C LEU A 23 -3.58 12.76 11.34
N SER A 24 -2.37 13.10 11.82
CA SER A 24 -1.39 13.92 11.09
C SER A 24 -0.98 13.27 9.79
N TYR A 25 -0.64 11.98 9.81
CA TYR A 25 -0.33 11.24 8.59
C TYR A 25 -1.52 11.24 7.62
N SER A 26 -2.73 10.93 8.11
CA SER A 26 -3.94 10.93 7.27
C SER A 26 -4.27 12.32 6.70
N SER A 27 -3.89 13.38 7.42
CA SER A 27 -4.16 14.77 6.99
C SER A 27 -3.38 15.19 5.76
N LEU A 28 -2.23 14.56 5.48
CA LEU A 28 -1.47 14.74 4.23
C LEU A 28 -2.33 14.45 3.00
N PHE A 29 -3.24 13.48 3.14
CA PHE A 29 -4.19 13.07 2.10
C PHE A 29 -5.57 13.70 2.28
N LYS A 30 -5.73 14.54 3.30
CA LYS A 30 -6.99 15.18 3.74
C LYS A 30 -8.15 14.20 3.92
N TYR A 31 -7.86 12.92 4.10
CA TYR A 31 -8.87 11.88 4.23
C TYR A 31 -9.14 11.63 5.72
N PRO A 32 -10.39 11.70 6.19
CA PRO A 32 -10.72 11.41 7.58
C PRO A 32 -10.89 9.90 7.76
N MET A 33 -10.37 9.35 8.86
CA MET A 33 -10.32 7.92 9.09
C MET A 33 -11.58 7.42 9.79
N SER A 34 -12.10 6.27 9.38
CA SER A 34 -13.10 5.55 10.20
C SER A 34 -12.47 5.08 11.51
N PHE A 35 -13.31 4.73 12.48
CA PHE A 35 -12.83 4.11 13.72
C PHE A 35 -11.98 2.86 13.44
N TYR A 36 -12.40 1.99 12.52
CA TYR A 36 -11.67 0.79 12.13
C TYR A 36 -10.31 1.09 11.49
N GLN A 37 -10.27 2.04 10.55
CA GLN A 37 -9.01 2.45 9.91
C GLN A 37 -8.05 3.03 10.95
N LEU A 38 -8.55 3.92 11.83
CA LEU A 38 -7.74 4.56 12.86
C LEU A 38 -7.24 3.55 13.91
N SER A 39 -8.03 2.54 14.27
CA SER A 39 -7.60 1.51 15.21
C SER A 39 -6.58 0.55 14.59
N MET A 40 -6.79 0.11 13.34
CA MET A 40 -5.90 -0.84 12.67
C MET A 40 -4.57 -0.21 12.24
N PHE A 41 -4.62 1.01 11.71
CA PHE A 41 -3.44 1.74 11.25
C PHE A 41 -2.98 2.80 12.26
N LEU A 42 -3.18 2.55 13.55
CA LEU A 42 -2.65 3.40 14.60
C LEU A 42 -1.12 3.36 14.56
N ILE A 43 -0.51 4.52 14.36
CA ILE A 43 0.95 4.69 14.32
C ILE A 43 1.48 4.52 15.74
N SER A 44 1.92 3.31 16.05
CA SER A 44 2.42 2.96 17.36
C SER A 44 3.24 1.67 17.35
N ARG A 45 4.34 1.69 18.13
CA ARG A 45 5.12 0.50 18.48
C ARG A 45 4.53 -0.27 19.66
N LYS A 46 3.42 0.19 20.24
CA LYS A 46 2.76 -0.42 21.38
C LYS A 46 1.32 -0.72 21.04
N GLU A 47 0.81 -1.79 21.64
CA GLU A 47 -0.60 -2.10 21.60
C GLU A 47 -1.34 -1.35 22.71
N TYR A 48 -2.55 -0.94 22.40
CA TYR A 48 -3.44 -0.31 23.37
C TYR A 48 -4.70 -1.16 23.45
N ASP A 49 -5.16 -1.36 24.67
CA ASP A 49 -6.46 -1.96 24.92
C ASP A 49 -7.56 -1.14 24.22
N PHE A 50 -8.59 -1.82 23.74
CA PHE A 50 -9.66 -1.23 22.96
C PHE A 50 -10.45 -0.17 23.74
N GLN A 51 -10.78 -0.46 25.00
CA GLN A 51 -11.51 0.49 25.86
C GLN A 51 -10.64 1.69 26.18
N PHE A 52 -9.34 1.46 26.38
CA PHE A 52 -8.37 2.53 26.58
C PHE A 52 -8.28 3.46 25.36
N PHE A 53 -8.18 2.90 24.16
CA PHE A 53 -8.16 3.66 22.91
C PHE A 53 -9.42 4.52 22.72
N ILE A 54 -10.61 3.97 23.00
CA ILE A 54 -11.88 4.72 22.94
C ILE A 54 -11.89 5.90 23.91
N LYS A 55 -11.39 5.71 25.15
CA LYS A 55 -11.30 6.79 26.14
C LYS A 55 -10.38 7.91 25.66
N SER A 56 -9.21 7.56 25.12
CA SER A 56 -8.28 8.52 24.50
C SER A 56 -8.92 9.29 23.35
N LEU A 57 -9.61 8.60 22.44
CA LEU A 57 -10.29 9.22 21.30
C LEU A 57 -11.36 10.23 21.75
N ARG A 58 -12.23 9.85 22.69
CA ARG A 58 -13.26 10.75 23.26
C ARG A 58 -12.63 11.96 23.94
N ARG A 59 -11.53 11.76 24.67
CA ARG A 59 -10.80 12.86 25.33
C ARG A 59 -10.25 13.85 24.31
N LEU A 60 -9.64 13.38 23.22
CA LEU A 60 -9.09 14.24 22.17
C LEU A 60 -10.19 15.04 21.45
N VAL A 61 -11.36 14.44 21.22
CA VAL A 61 -12.54 15.16 20.70
C VAL A 61 -12.99 16.25 21.67
N LYS A 62 -13.12 15.93 22.98
CA LYS A 62 -13.53 16.90 24.01
C LYS A 62 -12.56 18.07 24.12
N LYS A 63 -11.25 17.81 24.00
CA LYS A 63 -10.19 18.82 23.97
C LYS A 63 -10.10 19.58 22.64
N LYS A 64 -10.90 19.22 21.64
CA LYS A 64 -10.89 19.80 20.28
C LYS A 64 -9.55 19.66 19.55
N HIS A 65 -8.71 18.69 19.91
CA HIS A 65 -7.51 18.36 19.12
C HIS A 65 -7.90 17.62 17.84
N ILE A 66 -8.99 16.87 17.89
CA ILE A 66 -9.54 16.14 16.74
C ILE A 66 -11.04 16.43 16.62
N LYS A 67 -11.57 16.26 15.41
CA LYS A 67 -13.01 16.32 15.13
C LYS A 67 -13.53 14.92 14.81
N ALA A 68 -14.78 14.67 15.16
CA ALA A 68 -15.52 13.47 14.82
C ALA A 68 -16.82 13.86 14.11
N ILE A 69 -16.98 13.46 12.85
CA ILE A 69 -18.17 13.77 12.03
C ILE A 69 -18.59 12.47 11.33
N ARG A 70 -19.85 12.07 11.45
CA ARG A 70 -20.40 10.85 10.81
C ARG A 70 -19.48 9.62 10.96
N ALA A 71 -19.01 9.38 12.20
CA ALA A 71 -18.10 8.29 12.54
C ALA A 71 -16.70 8.30 11.86
N LYS A 72 -16.31 9.42 11.24
CA LYS A 72 -14.95 9.67 10.75
C LYS A 72 -14.22 10.66 11.66
N PHE A 73 -12.91 10.46 11.81
CA PHE A 73 -12.01 11.22 12.69
C PHE A 73 -10.91 11.91 11.88
N PHE A 74 -10.60 13.16 12.22
CA PHE A 74 -9.54 13.94 11.58
C PHE A 74 -9.02 15.04 12.51
N LEU A 75 -7.82 15.57 12.23
CA LEU A 75 -7.25 16.66 13.01
C LEU A 75 -8.11 17.93 12.94
N SER A 76 -8.24 18.62 14.07
CA SER A 76 -8.81 19.96 14.08
C SER A 76 -7.98 20.91 13.23
N GLY A 77 -8.64 21.81 12.52
CA GLY A 77 -7.99 22.77 11.61
C GLY A 77 -7.81 22.24 10.17
N ILE A 78 -7.92 20.93 9.95
CA ILE A 78 -7.88 20.35 8.61
C ILE A 78 -9.30 20.20 8.07
N ARG A 79 -9.53 20.73 6.87
CA ARG A 79 -10.77 20.48 6.12
C ARG A 79 -10.63 19.17 5.34
N PRO A 80 -11.41 18.13 5.67
CA PRO A 80 -11.34 16.87 4.94
C PRO A 80 -11.89 17.00 3.52
N VAL A 81 -11.47 16.11 2.62
CA VAL A 81 -12.11 15.90 1.31
C VAL A 81 -13.53 15.36 1.49
N SER A 82 -14.34 15.32 0.42
CA SER A 82 -15.63 14.61 0.46
C SER A 82 -15.40 13.10 0.48
N TRP A 83 -15.21 12.55 1.68
CA TRP A 83 -14.83 11.16 1.87
C TRP A 83 -15.92 10.19 1.41
N GLU A 84 -17.20 10.57 1.46
CA GLU A 84 -18.28 9.73 0.92
C GLU A 84 -18.15 9.54 -0.60
N LEU A 85 -17.73 10.58 -1.34
CA LEU A 85 -17.45 10.46 -2.77
C LEU A 85 -16.17 9.66 -3.02
N ARG A 86 -15.13 9.88 -2.21
CA ARG A 86 -13.86 9.12 -2.32
C ARG A 86 -14.06 7.62 -2.07
N ASP A 87 -14.84 7.28 -1.05
CA ASP A 87 -15.22 5.91 -0.71
C ASP A 87 -15.96 5.27 -1.90
N LYS A 88 -17.00 5.96 -2.40
CA LYS A 88 -17.77 5.52 -3.56
C LYS A 88 -16.89 5.27 -4.78
N TYR A 89 -16.03 6.23 -5.15
CA TYR A 89 -15.18 6.09 -6.33
C TYR A 89 -14.14 4.97 -6.18
N SER A 90 -13.55 4.84 -4.99
CA SER A 90 -12.58 3.77 -4.73
C SER A 90 -13.25 2.39 -4.84
N GLU A 91 -14.45 2.23 -4.27
CA GLU A 91 -15.23 0.98 -4.39
C GLU A 91 -15.61 0.67 -5.84
N GLU A 92 -16.09 1.66 -6.60
CA GLU A 92 -16.39 1.51 -8.03
C GLU A 92 -15.15 1.06 -8.81
N LEU A 93 -14.01 1.71 -8.60
CA LEU A 93 -12.76 1.38 -9.29
C LEU A 93 -12.26 -0.01 -8.95
N VAL A 94 -12.29 -0.42 -7.67
CA VAL A 94 -11.93 -1.79 -7.26
C VAL A 94 -12.86 -2.82 -7.92
N LYS A 95 -14.17 -2.58 -7.89
CA LYS A 95 -15.16 -3.49 -8.48
C LYS A 95 -14.97 -3.61 -10.00
N ASP A 96 -14.81 -2.49 -10.69
CA ASP A 96 -14.56 -2.46 -12.14
C ASP A 96 -13.25 -3.14 -12.52
N SER A 97 -12.24 -3.05 -11.64
CA SER A 97 -10.92 -3.66 -11.86
C SER A 97 -10.96 -5.18 -11.83
N TYR A 98 -11.83 -5.77 -11.01
CA TYR A 98 -11.82 -7.20 -10.71
C TYR A 98 -11.90 -8.07 -11.98
N ARG A 99 -12.82 -7.72 -12.91
CA ARG A 99 -12.99 -8.45 -14.17
C ARG A 99 -11.76 -8.40 -15.08
N TYR A 100 -11.07 -7.26 -15.14
CA TYR A 100 -9.96 -7.05 -16.05
C TYR A 100 -8.64 -7.58 -15.47
N LEU A 101 -8.36 -7.30 -14.20
CA LEU A 101 -7.16 -7.80 -13.52
C LEU A 101 -7.19 -9.31 -13.32
N THR A 102 -8.38 -9.93 -13.23
CA THR A 102 -8.52 -11.39 -13.23
C THR A 102 -8.07 -12.04 -14.55
N LEU A 103 -8.08 -11.34 -15.69
CA LEU A 103 -7.56 -11.88 -16.95
C LEU A 103 -6.05 -12.17 -16.87
N LEU A 104 -5.33 -11.46 -16.00
CA LEU A 104 -3.90 -11.66 -15.79
C LEU A 104 -3.58 -13.04 -15.19
N LYS A 105 -4.57 -13.76 -14.65
CA LYS A 105 -4.42 -15.16 -14.20
C LYS A 105 -3.98 -16.10 -15.34
N ALA A 106 -4.26 -15.73 -16.59
CA ALA A 106 -3.82 -16.49 -17.77
C ALA A 106 -2.28 -16.47 -17.94
N VAL A 107 -1.58 -15.52 -17.33
CA VAL A 107 -0.12 -15.50 -17.31
C VAL A 107 0.35 -16.50 -16.23
N PRO A 108 1.00 -17.61 -16.62
CA PRO A 108 1.22 -18.73 -15.70
C PRO A 108 2.10 -18.34 -14.49
N TRP A 109 3.06 -17.45 -14.71
CA TRP A 109 4.05 -17.03 -13.73
C TRP A 109 3.57 -15.94 -12.77
N ILE A 110 2.40 -15.35 -12.97
CA ILE A 110 1.85 -14.36 -12.02
C ILE A 110 1.32 -15.08 -10.79
N LYS A 111 1.79 -14.66 -9.62
CA LYS A 111 1.41 -15.21 -8.32
C LYS A 111 0.46 -14.30 -7.54
N LEU A 112 0.69 -13.00 -7.60
CA LEU A 112 -0.15 -12.00 -6.93
C LEU A 112 -0.47 -10.89 -7.92
N VAL A 113 -1.72 -10.43 -7.93
CA VAL A 113 -2.14 -9.14 -8.48
C VAL A 113 -2.91 -8.41 -7.39
N ALA A 114 -2.46 -7.22 -7.01
CA ALA A 114 -3.08 -6.39 -5.99
C ALA A 114 -3.21 -4.95 -6.46
N ILE A 115 -4.22 -4.25 -5.96
CA ILE A 115 -4.38 -2.79 -6.12
C ILE A 115 -3.68 -2.09 -4.96
N THR A 116 -2.97 -1.00 -5.25
CA THR A 116 -2.27 -0.13 -4.28
C THR A 116 -2.68 1.33 -4.46
N GLY A 117 -2.01 2.27 -3.80
CA GLY A 117 -2.22 3.70 -3.99
C GLY A 117 -3.56 4.23 -3.48
N SER A 118 -4.02 5.34 -4.07
CA SER A 118 -5.22 6.08 -3.62
C SER A 118 -6.48 5.21 -3.61
N VAL A 119 -6.62 4.31 -4.59
CA VAL A 119 -7.76 3.38 -4.72
C VAL A 119 -7.79 2.40 -3.55
N ALA A 120 -6.64 1.78 -3.23
CA ALA A 120 -6.54 0.89 -2.06
C ALA A 120 -6.69 1.64 -0.72
N ALA A 121 -6.37 2.94 -0.70
CA ALA A 121 -6.49 3.79 0.47
C ALA A 121 -7.88 4.41 0.69
N ASN A 122 -8.89 4.03 -0.11
CA ASN A 122 -10.24 4.62 -0.12
C ASN A 122 -10.28 6.12 -0.44
N ASN A 123 -9.28 6.65 -1.15
CA ASN A 123 -9.13 8.09 -1.40
C ASN A 123 -9.11 8.46 -2.90
N ALA A 124 -9.60 7.60 -3.79
CA ALA A 124 -9.59 7.86 -5.23
C ALA A 124 -10.53 9.00 -5.65
N VAL A 125 -10.16 9.75 -6.71
CA VAL A 125 -11.15 10.51 -7.50
C VAL A 125 -11.79 9.63 -8.56
N LYS A 126 -12.88 10.14 -9.15
CA LYS A 126 -13.76 9.43 -10.08
C LYS A 126 -13.03 8.68 -11.21
N ASP A 127 -12.00 9.29 -11.78
CA ASP A 127 -11.35 8.79 -12.99
C ASP A 127 -9.88 8.42 -12.76
N ASP A 128 -9.45 8.27 -11.50
CA ASP A 128 -8.09 7.86 -11.16
C ASP A 128 -7.68 6.59 -11.92
N ASP A 129 -6.44 6.59 -12.41
CA ASP A 129 -5.78 5.35 -12.81
C ASP A 129 -5.48 4.51 -11.56
N ILE A 130 -5.38 3.20 -11.74
CA ILE A 130 -5.35 2.21 -10.68
C ILE A 130 -3.94 1.64 -10.63
N ASP A 131 -3.23 1.90 -9.53
CA ASP A 131 -1.90 1.33 -9.30
C ASP A 131 -2.02 -0.18 -9.04
N VAL A 132 -1.24 -0.96 -9.79
CA VAL A 132 -1.27 -2.42 -9.73
C VAL A 132 0.10 -2.96 -9.35
N PHE A 133 0.13 -3.70 -8.25
CA PHE A 133 1.27 -4.47 -7.80
C PHE A 133 1.17 -5.93 -8.26
N ILE A 134 2.24 -6.43 -8.89
CA ILE A 134 2.30 -7.80 -9.41
C ILE A 134 3.53 -8.53 -8.86
N ILE A 135 3.33 -9.72 -8.30
CA ILE A 135 4.41 -10.66 -7.96
C ILE A 135 4.42 -11.80 -8.96
N THR A 136 5.60 -12.14 -9.46
CA THR A 136 5.84 -13.18 -10.46
C THR A 136 6.76 -14.28 -9.93
N ASP A 137 6.79 -15.45 -10.57
CA ASP A 137 7.84 -16.44 -10.33
C ASP A 137 9.24 -15.85 -10.60
N LYS A 138 10.23 -16.29 -9.83
CA LYS A 138 11.65 -15.98 -10.02
C LYS A 138 12.05 -16.04 -11.50
N SER A 139 12.70 -14.97 -11.98
CA SER A 139 13.19 -14.88 -13.37
C SER A 139 12.09 -15.04 -14.43
N ARG A 140 10.88 -14.54 -14.14
CA ARG A 140 9.75 -14.47 -15.09
C ARG A 140 9.12 -13.08 -15.15
N LEU A 141 9.76 -12.09 -14.55
CA LEU A 141 9.23 -10.74 -14.44
C LEU A 141 9.06 -10.09 -15.82
N TRP A 142 10.02 -10.25 -16.72
CA TRP A 142 10.01 -9.58 -18.02
C TRP A 142 9.03 -10.21 -18.99
N LEU A 143 8.94 -11.55 -19.02
CA LEU A 143 7.90 -12.24 -19.77
C LEU A 143 6.51 -11.91 -19.24
N SER A 144 6.33 -11.94 -17.92
CA SER A 144 5.04 -11.60 -17.32
C SER A 144 4.65 -10.17 -17.65
N ARG A 145 5.57 -9.22 -17.56
CA ARG A 145 5.35 -7.82 -17.96
C ARG A 145 4.91 -7.69 -19.41
N PHE A 146 5.55 -8.40 -20.32
CA PHE A 146 5.19 -8.41 -21.73
C PHE A 146 3.74 -8.89 -21.94
N PHE A 147 3.35 -10.02 -21.35
CA PHE A 147 1.98 -10.53 -21.47
C PHE A 147 0.95 -9.65 -20.76
N VAL A 148 1.27 -9.09 -19.59
CA VAL A 148 0.41 -8.10 -18.90
C VAL A 148 0.16 -6.90 -19.82
N TYR A 149 1.21 -6.36 -20.42
CA TYR A 149 1.09 -5.27 -21.38
C TYR A 149 0.19 -5.66 -22.55
N LEU A 150 0.43 -6.81 -23.19
CA LEU A 150 -0.40 -7.26 -24.33
C LEU A 150 -1.87 -7.40 -23.95
N ILE A 151 -2.18 -8.10 -22.85
CA ILE A 151 -3.55 -8.34 -22.41
C ILE A 151 -4.25 -7.01 -22.14
N LEU A 152 -3.64 -6.13 -21.33
CA LEU A 152 -4.27 -4.88 -20.92
C LEU A 152 -4.31 -3.85 -22.04
N LYS A 153 -3.32 -3.82 -22.94
CA LYS A 153 -3.32 -2.91 -24.09
C LYS A 153 -4.41 -3.28 -25.09
N ASN A 154 -4.63 -4.58 -25.34
CA ASN A 154 -5.66 -5.05 -26.26
C ASN A 154 -7.09 -4.73 -25.81
N ILE A 155 -7.32 -4.59 -24.50
CA ILE A 155 -8.62 -4.17 -23.95
C ILE A 155 -8.66 -2.67 -23.60
N ASN A 156 -7.68 -1.87 -24.05
CA ASN A 156 -7.54 -0.44 -23.77
C ASN A 156 -7.52 -0.08 -22.26
N LYS A 157 -6.96 -0.96 -21.43
CA LYS A 157 -6.84 -0.75 -19.97
C LYS A 157 -5.40 -0.59 -19.48
N TYR A 158 -4.40 -0.63 -20.34
CA TYR A 158 -3.02 -0.32 -19.94
C TYR A 158 -2.79 1.20 -19.89
N ALA A 159 -2.37 1.74 -18.74
CA ALA A 159 -2.08 3.17 -18.59
C ALA A 159 -0.78 3.56 -19.30
N GLN A 160 -0.79 4.70 -20.02
CA GLN A 160 0.36 5.19 -20.80
C GLN A 160 0.78 6.61 -20.40
N GLY A 161 0.57 7.02 -19.13
CA GLY A 161 1.03 8.34 -18.69
C GLY A 161 0.24 9.01 -17.57
N GLY A 162 -0.61 8.31 -16.82
CA GLY A 162 -1.34 8.91 -15.69
C GLY A 162 -2.42 9.90 -16.11
N GLU A 163 -3.08 9.66 -17.25
CA GLU A 163 -4.06 10.57 -17.84
C GLU A 163 -5.41 10.58 -17.09
N GLY A 164 -5.61 9.69 -16.11
CA GLY A 164 -6.85 9.63 -15.32
C GLY A 164 -8.02 9.13 -16.14
N ASN A 165 -7.94 7.87 -16.60
CA ASN A 165 -8.95 7.24 -17.46
C ASN A 165 -9.37 5.85 -16.96
N ARG A 166 -9.28 5.63 -15.64
CA ARG A 166 -9.57 4.32 -15.01
C ARG A 166 -8.77 3.18 -15.67
N LYS A 167 -7.50 3.43 -16.00
CA LYS A 167 -6.56 2.46 -16.58
C LYS A 167 -5.64 1.90 -15.50
N PHE A 168 -4.96 0.79 -15.79
CA PHE A 168 -4.06 0.12 -14.87
C PHE A 168 -2.62 0.59 -15.05
N CYS A 169 -2.07 1.18 -14.00
CA CYS A 169 -0.66 1.50 -13.86
C CYS A 169 0.07 0.27 -13.33
N CYS A 170 0.60 -0.58 -14.22
CA CYS A 170 1.44 -1.71 -13.85
C CYS A 170 2.89 -1.25 -13.62
N ASN A 171 3.05 -0.30 -12.69
CA ASN A 171 4.30 0.37 -12.38
C ASN A 171 5.16 -0.39 -11.37
N LEU A 172 4.58 -1.28 -10.57
CA LEU A 172 5.27 -2.06 -9.56
C LEU A 172 5.15 -3.56 -9.86
N MET A 173 6.25 -4.17 -10.30
CA MET A 173 6.34 -5.60 -10.56
C MET A 173 7.60 -6.19 -9.95
N VAL A 174 7.49 -7.31 -9.27
CA VAL A 174 8.63 -7.99 -8.64
C VAL A 174 8.59 -9.48 -8.92
N ASP A 175 9.73 -10.14 -8.88
CA ASP A 175 9.78 -11.59 -8.79
C ASP A 175 9.85 -12.07 -7.34
N ASP A 176 9.41 -13.30 -7.10
CA ASP A 176 9.28 -13.87 -5.76
C ASP A 176 10.62 -14.15 -5.04
N SER A 177 11.75 -13.82 -5.67
CA SER A 177 13.08 -13.83 -5.06
C SER A 177 13.56 -12.47 -4.56
N ALA A 178 12.82 -11.40 -4.86
CA ALA A 178 13.13 -10.01 -4.50
C ALA A 178 11.94 -9.28 -3.84
N THR A 179 11.12 -9.99 -3.08
CA THR A 179 9.90 -9.46 -2.44
C THR A 179 10.15 -8.62 -1.19
N ARG A 180 11.33 -8.72 -0.57
CA ARG A 180 11.68 -7.89 0.59
C ARG A 180 11.99 -6.46 0.15
N TRP A 181 11.26 -5.49 0.70
CA TRP A 181 11.44 -4.08 0.36
C TRP A 181 12.83 -3.56 0.77
N PRO A 182 13.51 -2.74 -0.05
CA PRO A 182 14.85 -2.23 0.26
C PRO A 182 14.90 -1.50 1.59
N LYS A 183 15.85 -1.85 2.48
CA LYS A 183 15.95 -1.32 3.85
C LYS A 183 15.94 0.22 3.92
N ASN A 184 16.64 0.88 3.00
CA ASN A 184 16.70 2.34 2.92
C ASN A 184 15.39 3.01 2.46
N LYS A 185 14.42 2.23 1.94
CA LYS A 185 13.09 2.70 1.55
C LYS A 185 12.00 2.24 2.52
N GLN A 186 12.35 1.58 3.62
CA GLN A 186 11.39 1.15 4.64
C GLN A 186 10.98 2.34 5.50
N ASN A 187 9.76 2.81 5.32
CA ASN A 187 9.20 3.92 6.09
C ASN A 187 7.69 3.75 6.25
N ILE A 188 7.08 4.65 7.02
CA ILE A 188 5.67 4.55 7.37
C ILE A 188 4.72 4.64 6.18
N PHE A 189 5.06 5.41 5.15
CA PHE A 189 4.26 5.50 3.93
C PHE A 189 4.27 4.17 3.17
N VAL A 190 5.45 3.60 2.95
CA VAL A 190 5.59 2.29 2.31
C VAL A 190 4.93 1.18 3.16
N ALA A 191 5.04 1.24 4.49
CA ALA A 191 4.35 0.30 5.37
C ALA A 191 2.83 0.36 5.19
N ARG A 192 2.26 1.56 5.07
CA ARG A 192 0.83 1.77 4.83
C ARG A 192 0.38 1.22 3.48
N GLU A 193 1.20 1.40 2.44
CA GLU A 193 0.94 0.85 1.09
C GLU A 193 0.97 -0.68 1.10
N ILE A 194 2.00 -1.28 1.73
CA ILE A 194 2.15 -2.74 1.85
C ILE A 194 0.97 -3.36 2.60
N LEU A 195 0.62 -2.84 3.79
CA LEU A 195 -0.46 -3.40 4.61
C LEU A 195 -1.86 -3.05 4.08
N GLY A 196 -1.96 -1.99 3.28
CA GLY A 196 -3.20 -1.45 2.75
C GLY A 196 -3.62 -1.99 1.39
N MET A 197 -2.75 -2.76 0.71
CA MET A 197 -3.05 -3.26 -0.62
C MET A 197 -4.29 -4.16 -0.64
N VAL A 198 -4.97 -4.19 -1.78
CA VAL A 198 -6.17 -5.00 -2.01
C VAL A 198 -5.86 -6.12 -3.00
N PRO A 199 -5.64 -7.36 -2.53
CA PRO A 199 -5.41 -8.50 -3.42
C PRO A 199 -6.63 -8.77 -4.30
N ILE A 200 -6.42 -8.83 -5.62
CA ILE A 200 -7.44 -9.25 -6.60
C ILE A 200 -7.30 -10.74 -6.91
N PHE A 201 -6.07 -11.21 -6.96
CA PHE A 201 -5.72 -12.59 -7.21
C PHE A 201 -4.46 -12.97 -6.45
N ASP A 202 -4.49 -14.12 -5.77
CA ASP A 202 -3.40 -14.65 -4.97
C ASP A 202 -3.26 -16.17 -5.19
N LYS A 203 -2.08 -16.64 -5.62
CA LYS A 203 -1.71 -18.05 -5.71
C LYS A 203 -0.88 -18.44 -4.49
N ASP A 204 -1.18 -19.59 -3.89
CA ASP A 204 -0.36 -20.21 -2.85
C ASP A 204 -0.05 -19.30 -1.64
N ASN A 205 -0.96 -18.37 -1.30
CA ASN A 205 -0.80 -17.37 -0.23
C ASN A 205 0.42 -16.44 -0.43
N GLU A 206 0.73 -16.07 -1.68
CA GLU A 206 1.86 -15.17 -1.99
C GLU A 206 1.65 -13.78 -1.38
N TYR A 207 0.41 -13.30 -1.21
CA TYR A 207 0.12 -12.09 -0.42
C TYR A 207 0.69 -12.21 1.00
N PHE A 208 0.31 -13.26 1.74
CA PHE A 208 0.79 -13.46 3.12
C PHE A 208 2.30 -13.66 3.19
N LYS A 209 2.89 -14.32 2.20
CA LYS A 209 4.34 -14.46 2.08
C LYS A 209 5.03 -13.11 1.86
N PHE A 210 4.46 -12.25 1.02
CA PHE A 210 4.96 -10.89 0.80
C PHE A 210 4.91 -10.04 2.07
N ILE A 211 3.81 -10.09 2.82
CA ILE A 211 3.70 -9.45 4.13
C ILE A 211 4.72 -10.03 5.11
N HIS A 212 4.93 -11.35 5.11
CA HIS A 212 5.90 -12.01 6.00
C HIS A 212 7.35 -11.54 5.74
N GLU A 213 7.75 -11.40 4.47
CA GLU A 213 9.06 -10.83 4.10
C GLU A 213 9.20 -9.35 4.48
N ASN A 214 8.07 -8.66 4.69
CA ASN A 214 7.98 -7.24 5.00
C ASN A 214 7.39 -6.97 6.40
N GLN A 215 7.64 -7.86 7.37
CA GLN A 215 7.16 -7.74 8.75
C GLN A 215 7.55 -6.42 9.44
N TRP A 216 8.62 -5.76 8.99
CA TRP A 216 9.01 -4.43 9.43
C TRP A 216 7.86 -3.40 9.30
N ALA A 217 6.93 -3.59 8.35
CA ALA A 217 5.77 -2.73 8.20
C ALA A 217 4.84 -2.79 9.42
N LEU A 218 4.72 -3.96 10.06
CA LEU A 218 3.91 -4.15 11.28
C LEU A 218 4.54 -3.47 12.51
N ASP A 219 5.82 -3.11 12.47
CA ASP A 219 6.46 -2.36 13.55
C ASP A 219 5.93 -0.92 13.67
N PHE A 220 5.40 -0.37 12.58
CA PHE A 220 4.73 0.94 12.59
C PHE A 220 3.28 0.85 13.10
N TYR A 221 2.63 -0.31 12.99
CA TYR A 221 1.20 -0.49 13.21
C TYR A 221 0.92 -1.72 14.08
N LYS A 222 1.33 -1.72 15.36
CA LYS A 222 1.21 -2.92 16.21
C LYS A 222 -0.22 -3.39 16.47
N GLN A 223 -1.22 -2.52 16.32
CA GLN A 223 -2.64 -2.91 16.35
C GLN A 223 -3.06 -3.74 15.13
N TYR A 224 -2.34 -3.65 14.00
CA TYR A 224 -2.66 -4.40 12.79
C TYR A 224 -2.31 -5.88 13.00
N LYS A 225 -3.34 -6.74 13.10
CA LYS A 225 -3.17 -8.18 13.32
C LYS A 225 -3.37 -8.95 12.03
N ILE A 226 -2.44 -9.86 11.74
CA ILE A 226 -2.47 -10.75 10.58
C ILE A 226 -2.35 -12.18 11.07
N ASN A 227 -3.32 -13.01 10.70
CA ASN A 227 -3.28 -14.44 10.92
C ASN A 227 -2.58 -15.09 9.74
N PHE A 228 -1.26 -15.32 9.86
CA PHE A 228 -0.49 -15.97 8.82
C PHE A 228 -0.88 -17.45 8.70
N PRO A 229 -0.83 -18.03 7.48
CA PRO A 229 -0.99 -19.46 7.31
C PRO A 229 0.16 -20.21 7.99
N ASN A 230 -0.12 -21.39 8.55
CA ASN A 230 0.87 -22.21 9.27
C ASN A 230 2.07 -22.64 8.41
N LYS A 231 1.88 -22.75 7.09
CA LYS A 231 2.91 -23.11 6.12
C LYS A 231 2.71 -22.33 4.84
N PHE A 232 3.81 -21.86 4.26
CA PHE A 232 3.83 -21.33 2.90
C PHE A 232 4.21 -22.44 1.94
N ASN A 233 3.39 -22.65 0.90
CA ASN A 233 3.72 -23.60 -0.15
C ASN A 233 4.90 -23.05 -0.96
N LYS A 234 5.88 -23.91 -1.25
CA LYS A 234 6.92 -23.59 -2.23
C LYS A 234 6.34 -23.88 -3.62
N SER A 235 6.21 -22.85 -4.48
CA SER A 235 5.81 -23.10 -5.86
C SER A 235 6.82 -24.03 -6.53
N LYS A 236 6.32 -25.01 -7.30
CA LYS A 236 7.17 -25.92 -8.07
C LYS A 236 7.84 -25.10 -9.17
N ARG A 237 9.16 -24.90 -9.03
CA ARG A 237 9.96 -24.13 -9.97
C ARG A 237 10.21 -24.94 -11.24
N ASN A 238 9.54 -24.60 -12.33
CA ASN A 238 9.79 -25.26 -13.61
C ASN A 238 10.89 -24.52 -14.39
N HIS A 239 12.08 -25.10 -14.42
CA HIS A 239 13.28 -24.49 -15.02
C HIS A 239 13.47 -24.92 -16.48
N SER A 240 12.60 -24.44 -17.37
CA SER A 240 12.84 -24.58 -18.80
C SER A 240 13.97 -23.63 -19.26
N LYS A 241 15.07 -24.20 -19.78
CA LYS A 241 16.17 -23.43 -20.36
C LYS A 241 15.70 -22.52 -21.50
N PHE A 242 14.75 -22.99 -22.31
CA PHE A 242 14.13 -22.22 -23.38
C PHE A 242 13.38 -20.99 -22.85
N VAL A 243 12.55 -21.15 -21.83
CA VAL A 243 11.82 -20.03 -21.21
C VAL A 243 12.79 -19.01 -20.58
N ASN A 244 13.92 -19.48 -20.02
CA ASN A 244 14.96 -18.58 -19.52
C ASN A 244 15.62 -17.74 -20.63
N MET A 245 15.75 -18.31 -21.84
CA MET A 245 16.24 -17.55 -23.00
C MET A 245 15.21 -16.50 -23.43
N LEU A 246 13.93 -16.86 -23.48
CA LEU A 246 12.85 -15.93 -23.78
C LEU A 246 12.77 -14.79 -22.76
N GLU A 247 12.97 -15.07 -21.46
CA GLU A 247 13.06 -14.03 -20.41
C GLU A 247 14.18 -13.04 -20.69
N LYS A 248 15.39 -13.52 -21.05
CA LYS A 248 16.52 -12.65 -21.39
C LYS A 248 16.23 -11.80 -22.62
N ALA A 249 15.63 -12.39 -23.66
CA ALA A 249 15.25 -11.67 -24.87
C ALA A 249 14.20 -10.59 -24.56
N ALA A 250 13.12 -10.94 -23.85
CA ALA A 250 12.07 -10.03 -23.43
C ALA A 250 12.63 -8.86 -22.61
N LYS A 251 13.55 -9.14 -21.69
CA LYS A 251 14.27 -8.12 -20.91
C LYS A 251 15.05 -7.17 -21.82
N SER A 252 15.85 -7.72 -22.74
CA SER A 252 16.68 -6.92 -23.65
C SER A 252 15.84 -6.00 -24.53
N MET A 253 14.77 -6.52 -25.13
CA MET A 253 13.85 -5.77 -25.99
C MET A 253 13.14 -4.65 -25.22
N GLN A 254 12.58 -4.96 -24.04
CA GLN A 254 11.88 -3.97 -23.22
C GLN A 254 12.85 -2.91 -22.71
N ASN A 255 14.04 -3.28 -22.24
CA ASN A 255 15.06 -2.30 -21.85
C ASN A 255 15.42 -1.37 -23.00
N LYS A 256 15.62 -1.89 -24.22
CA LYS A 256 15.89 -1.05 -25.40
C LYS A 256 14.74 -0.07 -25.69
N HIS A 257 13.49 -0.51 -25.55
CA HIS A 257 12.32 0.35 -25.72
C HIS A 257 12.23 1.45 -24.65
N MET A 258 12.64 1.14 -23.41
CA MET A 258 12.53 2.06 -22.27
C MET A 258 13.74 2.98 -22.10
N LYS A 259 14.89 2.70 -22.74
CA LYS A 259 16.14 3.49 -22.61
C LYS A 259 15.98 5.00 -22.82
N GLY A 260 15.02 5.45 -23.62
CA GLY A 260 14.73 6.87 -23.83
C GLY A 260 13.66 7.48 -22.92
N LYS A 261 13.07 6.68 -22.02
CA LYS A 261 11.92 7.05 -21.16
C LYS A 261 12.20 6.87 -19.65
N ILE A 262 13.26 6.14 -19.29
CA ILE A 262 13.69 5.94 -17.90
C ILE A 262 14.35 7.22 -17.38
N THR A 263 13.71 7.90 -16.43
CA THR A 263 14.29 9.07 -15.73
C THR A 263 14.72 8.75 -14.30
N THR A 264 13.83 8.13 -13.52
CA THR A 264 13.96 7.90 -12.07
C THR A 264 13.64 6.46 -11.66
N GLU A 265 13.38 5.61 -12.65
CA GLU A 265 12.76 4.30 -12.48
C GLU A 265 13.79 3.26 -12.01
N ILE A 266 13.46 2.47 -10.97
CA ILE A 266 14.30 1.34 -10.58
C ILE A 266 13.94 0.16 -11.47
N VAL A 267 14.79 -0.12 -12.45
CA VAL A 267 14.61 -1.21 -13.42
C VAL A 267 15.73 -2.23 -13.24
N ASN A 268 15.52 -3.17 -12.32
CA ASN A 268 16.43 -4.27 -12.06
C ASN A 268 15.97 -5.57 -12.74
N LYS A 269 16.72 -6.66 -12.57
CA LYS A 269 16.38 -7.95 -13.17
C LYS A 269 15.06 -8.52 -12.61
N ASP A 270 14.81 -8.26 -11.35
CA ASP A 270 13.87 -8.89 -10.42
C ASP A 270 12.91 -7.89 -9.77
N PHE A 271 13.12 -6.60 -10.00
CA PHE A 271 12.32 -5.52 -9.44
C PHE A 271 12.15 -4.41 -10.48
N ILE A 272 10.90 -4.04 -10.72
CA ILE A 272 10.51 -2.91 -11.54
C ILE A 272 9.65 -1.99 -10.68
N HIS A 273 10.09 -0.76 -10.54
CA HIS A 273 9.32 0.31 -9.91
C HIS A 273 9.43 1.57 -10.75
N PHE A 274 8.41 1.76 -11.58
CA PHE A 274 8.21 2.95 -12.40
C PHE A 274 7.55 4.05 -11.56
N ASN A 275 8.23 4.49 -10.50
CA ASN A 275 7.77 5.66 -9.77
C ASN A 275 8.47 6.90 -10.34
N LYS A 276 7.81 7.53 -11.32
CA LYS A 276 8.33 8.74 -11.97
C LYS A 276 8.66 9.83 -10.95
N ASN A 277 7.93 9.86 -9.83
CA ASN A 277 8.19 10.68 -8.65
C ASN A 277 8.04 9.80 -7.38
N ASP A 278 9.14 9.34 -6.77
CA ASP A 278 9.08 8.68 -5.46
C ASP A 278 8.61 9.69 -4.39
N HIS A 279 7.30 9.82 -4.22
CA HIS A 279 6.68 10.75 -3.28
C HIS A 279 6.97 10.41 -1.81
N SER A 280 7.58 9.25 -1.56
CA SER A 280 7.85 8.80 -0.21
C SER A 280 8.68 9.83 0.58
N GLU A 281 9.73 10.41 0.00
CA GLU A 281 10.57 11.38 0.72
C GLU A 281 9.80 12.68 1.05
N SER A 282 8.99 13.19 0.12
CA SER A 282 8.20 14.39 0.36
C SER A 282 7.13 14.14 1.42
N ILE A 283 6.43 13.00 1.36
CA ILE A 283 5.40 12.60 2.33
C ILE A 283 6.01 12.47 3.72
N ILE A 284 7.16 11.81 3.86
CA ILE A 284 7.85 11.67 5.15
C ILE A 284 8.32 13.03 5.68
N THR A 285 8.81 13.91 4.80
CA THR A 285 9.24 15.26 5.20
C THR A 285 8.07 16.09 5.71
N GLU A 286 6.96 16.11 4.97
CA GLU A 286 5.73 16.82 5.37
C GLU A 286 5.15 16.25 6.66
N TYR A 287 5.13 14.91 6.79
CA TYR A 287 4.71 14.23 8.00
C TYR A 287 5.54 14.66 9.23
N ASN A 288 6.86 14.65 9.12
CA ASN A 288 7.75 15.04 10.21
C ASN A 288 7.56 16.51 10.61
N ASN A 289 7.29 17.39 9.65
CA ASN A 289 6.98 18.79 9.93
C ASN A 289 5.66 18.94 10.69
N LEU A 290 4.62 18.18 10.33
CA LEU A 290 3.34 18.19 11.06
C LEU A 290 3.45 17.62 12.48
N ILE A 291 4.29 16.61 12.72
CA ILE A 291 4.44 16.06 14.08
C ILE A 291 5.19 17.04 15.00
N LYS A 292 6.14 17.82 14.45
CA LYS A 292 6.87 18.84 15.22
C LYS A 292 5.94 19.91 15.79
N THR A 293 4.81 20.20 15.16
CA THR A 293 3.83 21.18 15.65
C THR A 293 2.84 20.61 16.68
N LEU A 294 2.83 19.28 16.89
CA LEU A 294 2.02 18.62 17.92
C LEU A 294 2.71 18.58 19.30
N ASN A 295 4.04 18.72 19.33
CA ASN A 295 4.87 18.71 20.54
C ASN A 295 5.07 20.13 21.07
#